data_AF-A0A845YQ58-F1
#
_entry.id   AF-A0A845YQ58-F1
#
_cell.length_a   1.000
_cell.length_b   1.000
_cell.length_c   1.000
_cell.angle_alpha   90.00
_cell.angle_beta   90.00
_cell.angle_gamma   90.00
#
_symmetry.space_group_name_H-M   'P 1'
#
loop_
_entity.id
_entity.type
_entity.pdbx_description
1 polymer ?
#
loop_
_entity_poly.entity_id
_entity_poly.type
_entity_poly.pdbx_seq_one_letter_code
_entity_poly.pdbx_strand_id
1 'polypeptide(L)'
;MRRCLQYLIFAAATPISIVTSSVLSIASPQSPVEIEAQKTDSKAIERLTTQAIGKNTTSKKKPSIGSLARGDFVPQPSPEPTILVQAQTNQDRAEEARQLYQQGNEQLNKRQFRKARETFEQVLVIAREIGDRSREGITLNNIGLVYYNQGEYQQALDYYQQALTIHRQIDNRAGEGTTLSNIGLVYSNQGQYQQALDYYQQALAIHRQIDNRVMAGITLNNIGLVYSNQGEYQKALDYYQQALVIYREVGNRADTGTTLNNIGLVYSNQGQYQQALDYYQQALAIYREVGNRAETGTTLNNIGLVYSNQGQYQEALDYYQQALAIYQEVGNRRKEGITLNNIGEIYRNLGKYQQALDYYQQALAIHRQIDNRVMAGITLNNIGLVYSNQGEYQKALDYYQQALV
;
A
#
# COMPACT_ATOMS: atom_id res chain seq x y z
N MET A 1 -25.60 -10.55 12.33
CA MET A 1 -24.98 -10.69 10.99
C MET A 1 -25.00 -9.35 10.26
N ARG A 2 -24.09 -8.43 10.58
CA ARG A 2 -23.86 -7.20 9.80
C ARG A 2 -22.55 -7.38 9.03
N ARG A 3 -22.66 -7.40 7.70
CA ARG A 3 -21.52 -7.42 6.77
C ARG A 3 -20.92 -6.01 6.72
N CYS A 4 -19.72 -5.82 7.28
CA CYS A 4 -18.84 -4.72 6.90
C CYS A 4 -18.08 -5.16 5.64
N LEU A 5 -18.68 -4.89 4.48
CA LEU A 5 -17.98 -4.83 3.21
C LEU A 5 -17.21 -3.50 3.13
N GLN A 6 -16.04 -3.53 2.49
CA GLN A 6 -15.23 -2.39 2.02
C GLN A 6 -14.39 -1.66 3.09
N TYR A 7 -13.11 -2.03 3.20
CA TYR A 7 -11.98 -1.34 2.57
C TYR A 7 -10.80 -2.33 2.49
N LEU A 8 -10.58 -2.91 1.32
CA LEU A 8 -9.38 -3.71 1.03
C LEU A 8 -8.27 -2.75 0.60
N ILE A 9 -7.63 -2.12 1.59
CA ILE A 9 -6.26 -1.59 1.45
C ILE A 9 -5.35 -2.66 2.06
N PHE A 10 -5.22 -3.79 1.38
CA PHE A 10 -4.18 -4.78 1.68
C PHE A 10 -3.24 -4.85 0.48
N ALA A 11 -2.54 -3.74 0.23
CA ALA A 11 -1.16 -3.85 -0.19
C ALA A 11 -0.37 -3.77 1.12
N ALA A 12 -0.06 -4.92 1.72
CA ALA A 12 1.11 -4.98 2.58
C ALA A 12 2.27 -4.53 1.69
N ALA A 13 2.66 -3.27 1.80
CA ALA A 13 3.99 -2.82 1.43
C ALA A 13 4.91 -3.64 2.32
N THR A 14 5.23 -4.86 1.90
CA THR A 14 6.36 -5.58 2.47
C THR A 14 7.54 -4.67 2.22
N PRO A 15 8.21 -4.15 3.26
CA PRO A 15 9.46 -3.46 3.04
C PRO A 15 10.34 -4.44 2.28
N ILE A 16 10.86 -3.99 1.15
CA ILE A 16 12.06 -4.57 0.56
C ILE A 16 13.17 -4.22 1.55
N SER A 17 13.21 -4.90 2.69
CA SER A 17 14.40 -4.98 3.54
C SER A 17 15.32 -5.97 2.83
N ILE A 18 15.99 -5.49 1.79
CA ILE A 18 17.26 -6.08 1.37
C ILE A 18 18.22 -5.72 2.51
N VAL A 19 18.33 -6.62 3.48
CA VAL A 19 19.47 -6.62 4.39
C VAL A 19 20.63 -7.18 3.57
N THR A 20 21.34 -6.32 2.85
CA THR A 20 22.67 -6.64 2.37
C THR A 20 23.63 -6.57 3.56
N SER A 21 23.65 -7.62 4.39
CA SER A 21 24.85 -7.93 5.16
C SER A 21 25.82 -8.60 4.19
N SER A 22 26.74 -7.81 3.61
CA SER A 22 28.08 -8.19 3.11
C SER A 22 28.53 -7.27 1.96
N VAL A 23 29.10 -6.09 2.23
CA VAL A 23 30.24 -5.56 1.45
C VAL A 23 31.12 -4.66 2.34
N LEU A 24 32.31 -5.17 2.62
CA LEU A 24 33.61 -4.54 2.81
C LEU A 24 33.70 -3.01 3.07
N SER A 25 34.23 -2.70 4.26
CA SER A 25 34.91 -1.46 4.65
C SER A 25 36.05 -1.08 3.69
N ILE A 26 35.95 0.08 3.03
CA ILE A 26 37.10 0.94 2.68
C ILE A 26 36.63 2.40 2.75
N ALA A 27 37.01 3.10 3.82
CA ALA A 27 36.78 4.53 4.00
C ALA A 27 38.11 5.28 3.90
N SER A 28 38.19 6.29 3.03
CA SER A 28 39.00 7.50 3.22
C SER A 28 38.62 8.58 2.20
N PRO A 29 38.85 9.88 2.52
CA PRO A 29 37.81 10.90 2.44
C PRO A 29 38.03 11.89 1.29
N GLN A 30 36.94 12.45 0.76
CA GLN A 30 36.99 13.76 0.11
C GLN A 30 35.83 14.65 0.57
N SER A 31 36.22 15.91 0.82
CA SER A 31 35.48 17.04 1.36
C SER A 31 34.36 17.54 0.43
N PRO A 32 33.41 18.35 0.96
CA PRO A 32 32.14 18.64 0.30
C PRO A 32 32.24 19.79 -0.71
N VAL A 33 31.58 19.62 -1.85
CA VAL A 33 31.28 20.71 -2.80
C VAL A 33 29.91 21.27 -2.45
N GLU A 34 29.89 22.52 -2.00
CA GLU A 34 28.70 23.35 -1.84
C GLU A 34 27.99 23.53 -3.18
N ILE A 35 26.67 23.30 -3.22
CA ILE A 35 25.82 23.80 -4.29
C ILE A 35 24.78 24.74 -3.67
N GLU A 36 24.93 25.98 -4.09
CA GLU A 36 24.23 27.19 -3.70
C GLU A 36 22.73 27.12 -4.09
N ALA A 37 21.87 27.39 -3.10
CA ALA A 37 20.42 27.44 -3.28
C ALA A 37 20.00 28.73 -3.98
N GLN A 38 19.46 28.63 -5.20
CA GLN A 38 18.73 29.72 -5.81
C GLN A 38 17.33 29.83 -5.20
N LYS A 39 17.14 30.88 -4.40
CA LYS A 39 15.84 31.43 -4.00
C LYS A 39 15.06 31.83 -5.25
N THR A 40 13.88 31.28 -5.45
CA THR A 40 12.86 31.87 -6.32
C THR A 40 11.66 32.32 -5.49
N ASP A 41 11.28 33.55 -5.79
CA ASP A 41 10.42 34.41 -4.98
C ASP A 41 8.98 33.92 -4.84
N SER A 42 8.55 33.86 -3.59
CA SER A 42 7.17 33.86 -3.14
C SER A 42 6.53 35.21 -3.45
N LYS A 43 5.87 35.35 -4.63
CA LYS A 43 4.96 36.48 -4.94
C LYS A 43 4.09 36.31 -6.20
N ALA A 44 3.50 35.13 -6.43
CA ALA A 44 2.68 34.90 -7.64
C ALA A 44 1.34 34.15 -7.45
N ILE A 45 0.76 34.09 -6.24
CA ILE A 45 -0.60 33.55 -6.05
C ILE A 45 -1.40 34.45 -5.11
N GLU A 46 -1.71 35.67 -5.54
CA GLU A 46 -2.75 36.49 -4.92
C GLU A 46 -3.24 37.62 -5.85
N ARG A 47 -3.81 37.27 -7.02
CA ARG A 47 -4.58 38.24 -7.84
C ARG A 47 -5.57 37.53 -8.76
N LEU A 48 -6.72 37.07 -8.25
CA LEU A 48 -7.93 36.84 -9.08
C LEU A 48 -9.21 36.80 -8.23
N THR A 49 -9.40 37.79 -7.36
CA THR A 49 -10.72 38.13 -6.84
C THR A 49 -10.87 39.64 -6.80
N THR A 50 -12.05 40.13 -7.16
CA THR A 50 -12.52 41.53 -7.16
C THR A 50 -12.51 42.25 -8.53
N GLN A 51 -13.55 41.99 -9.34
CA GLN A 51 -14.15 43.05 -10.16
C GLN A 51 -15.54 42.64 -10.69
N ALA A 52 -16.60 43.06 -9.99
CA ALA A 52 -17.91 43.33 -10.58
C ALA A 52 -18.85 43.94 -9.50
N ILE A 53 -18.70 45.22 -9.20
CA ILE A 53 -19.73 46.00 -8.49
C ILE A 53 -19.98 47.30 -9.26
N GLY A 54 -21.26 47.53 -9.56
CA GLY A 54 -21.83 48.79 -10.04
C GLY A 54 -22.14 48.77 -11.54
N LYS A 55 -23.31 49.18 -12.04
CA LYS A 55 -24.49 49.86 -11.49
C LYS A 55 -25.65 49.49 -12.42
N ASN A 56 -26.85 49.23 -11.92
CA ASN A 56 -28.03 49.46 -12.76
C ASN A 56 -29.19 50.00 -11.93
N THR A 57 -29.61 51.20 -12.30
CA THR A 57 -30.61 52.03 -11.66
C THR A 57 -32.02 51.67 -12.14
N THR A 58 -32.90 51.44 -11.17
CA THR A 58 -34.34 51.77 -11.13
C THR A 58 -35.09 52.02 -12.44
N SER A 59 -36.09 51.17 -12.72
CA SER A 59 -37.39 51.63 -13.22
C SER A 59 -38.51 50.73 -12.68
N LYS A 60 -39.40 51.36 -11.90
CA LYS A 60 -40.62 50.77 -11.34
C LYS A 60 -41.70 50.69 -12.43
N LYS A 61 -42.32 49.52 -12.61
CA LYS A 61 -43.72 49.42 -13.05
C LYS A 61 -44.40 48.24 -12.35
N LYS A 62 -45.37 48.57 -11.48
CA LYS A 62 -46.36 47.65 -10.91
C LYS A 62 -47.21 47.03 -12.03
N PRO A 63 -47.77 45.83 -11.80
CA PRO A 63 -49.14 45.57 -12.18
C PRO A 63 -50.04 45.41 -10.95
N SER A 64 -51.27 45.83 -11.16
CA SER A 64 -52.41 45.91 -10.26
C SER A 64 -52.94 44.55 -9.82
N ILE A 65 -53.46 44.52 -8.59
CA ILE A 65 -54.25 43.45 -8.00
C ILE A 65 -55.66 43.50 -8.59
N GLY A 66 -56.15 42.38 -9.11
CA GLY A 66 -57.52 42.19 -9.60
C GLY A 66 -58.08 40.83 -9.19
N SER A 67 -59.09 40.86 -8.31
CA SER A 67 -60.17 39.91 -7.98
C SER A 67 -60.07 38.40 -8.28
N LEU A 68 -60.23 37.63 -7.19
CA LEU A 68 -60.95 36.35 -7.02
C LEU A 68 -61.70 35.75 -8.22
N ALA A 69 -61.36 34.50 -8.58
CA ALA A 69 -62.30 33.50 -9.11
C ALA A 69 -61.84 32.06 -8.78
N ARG A 70 -62.81 31.18 -8.51
CA ARG A 70 -62.71 29.75 -8.15
C ARG A 70 -62.54 28.86 -9.39
N GLY A 71 -61.93 27.68 -9.20
CA GLY A 71 -61.83 26.55 -10.17
C GLY A 71 -60.72 26.78 -11.20
N ASP A 72 -59.73 25.91 -11.41
CA ASP A 72 -59.82 24.46 -11.57
C ASP A 72 -58.54 23.75 -11.08
N PHE A 73 -58.70 22.55 -10.52
CA PHE A 73 -57.58 21.65 -10.22
C PHE A 73 -57.07 21.06 -11.53
N VAL A 74 -56.02 21.66 -12.10
CA VAL A 74 -55.29 21.09 -13.24
C VAL A 74 -54.53 19.86 -12.73
N PRO A 75 -54.81 18.62 -13.22
CA PRO A 75 -53.98 17.48 -12.85
C PRO A 75 -52.57 17.73 -13.37
N GLN A 76 -51.57 17.60 -12.48
CA GLN A 76 -50.16 17.55 -12.86
C GLN A 76 -50.02 16.53 -14.01
N PRO A 77 -49.39 16.85 -15.14
CA PRO A 77 -49.19 15.87 -16.20
C PRO A 77 -48.37 14.70 -15.62
N SER A 78 -48.93 13.51 -15.69
CA SER A 78 -48.20 12.27 -15.42
C SER A 78 -46.92 12.28 -16.25
N PRO A 79 -45.75 11.93 -15.66
CA PRO A 79 -44.47 12.01 -16.36
C PRO A 79 -44.54 11.27 -17.70
N GLU A 80 -44.13 11.96 -18.77
CA GLU A 80 -44.22 11.43 -20.13
C GLU A 80 -43.54 10.06 -20.25
N PRO A 81 -44.12 9.11 -21.02
CA PRO A 81 -43.64 7.73 -21.10
C PRO A 81 -42.15 7.61 -21.50
N THR A 82 -41.62 8.57 -22.28
CA THR A 82 -40.21 8.62 -22.65
C THR A 82 -39.28 8.85 -21.45
N ILE A 83 -39.67 9.70 -20.50
CA ILE A 83 -38.89 9.99 -19.29
C ILE A 83 -38.90 8.78 -18.36
N LEU A 84 -40.05 8.11 -18.21
CA LEU A 84 -40.17 6.88 -17.42
C LEU A 84 -39.35 5.74 -18.00
N VAL A 85 -39.33 5.57 -19.33
CA VAL A 85 -38.51 4.55 -20.00
C VAL A 85 -37.01 4.86 -19.85
N GLN A 86 -36.57 6.11 -20.03
CA GLN A 86 -35.16 6.48 -19.80
C GLN A 86 -34.73 6.31 -18.34
N ALA A 87 -35.60 6.66 -17.39
CA ALA A 87 -35.33 6.46 -15.97
C ALA A 87 -35.20 4.98 -15.60
N GLN A 88 -36.08 4.12 -16.15
CA GLN A 88 -36.01 2.68 -15.97
C GLN A 88 -34.72 2.10 -16.57
N THR A 89 -34.37 2.50 -17.80
CA THR A 89 -33.13 2.08 -18.46
C THR A 89 -31.89 2.49 -17.66
N ASN A 90 -31.87 3.70 -17.10
CA ASN A 90 -30.75 4.15 -16.26
C ASN A 90 -30.67 3.38 -14.93
N GLN A 91 -31.79 2.99 -14.34
CA GLN A 91 -31.81 2.14 -13.15
C GLN A 91 -31.27 0.74 -13.44
N ASP A 92 -31.67 0.14 -14.56
CA ASP A 92 -31.19 -1.18 -14.97
C ASP A 92 -29.67 -1.17 -15.24
N ARG A 93 -29.18 -0.14 -15.94
CA ARG A 93 -27.74 0.11 -16.16
C ARG A 93 -26.98 0.35 -14.85
N ALA A 94 -27.56 1.09 -13.90
CA ALA A 94 -26.93 1.32 -12.61
C ALA A 94 -26.76 0.01 -11.81
N GLU A 95 -27.73 -0.90 -11.89
CA GLU A 95 -27.66 -2.20 -11.22
C GLU A 95 -26.66 -3.13 -11.91
N GLU A 96 -26.62 -3.16 -13.25
CA GLU A 96 -25.58 -3.84 -14.02
C GLU A 96 -24.17 -3.39 -13.59
N ALA A 97 -23.96 -2.07 -13.50
CA ALA A 97 -22.69 -1.50 -13.04
C ALA A 97 -22.36 -1.89 -11.59
N ARG A 98 -23.34 -2.11 -10.71
CA ARG A 98 -23.10 -2.59 -9.33
C ARG A 98 -22.63 -4.03 -9.33
N GLN A 99 -23.26 -4.89 -10.12
CA GLN A 99 -22.90 -6.30 -10.21
C GLN A 99 -21.51 -6.47 -10.80
N LEU A 100 -21.22 -5.79 -11.91
CA LEU A 100 -19.89 -5.79 -12.52
C LEU A 100 -18.84 -5.24 -11.56
N TYR A 101 -19.14 -4.18 -10.81
CA TYR A 101 -18.21 -3.63 -9.83
C TYR A 101 -17.89 -4.64 -8.71
N GLN A 102 -18.88 -5.37 -8.20
CA GLN A 102 -18.67 -6.45 -7.24
C GLN A 102 -17.81 -7.57 -7.84
N GLN A 103 -18.11 -7.98 -9.07
CA GLN A 103 -17.33 -8.98 -9.79
C GLN A 103 -15.86 -8.54 -9.98
N GLY A 104 -15.62 -7.29 -10.37
CA GLY A 104 -14.28 -6.73 -10.52
C GLY A 104 -13.50 -6.75 -9.20
N ASN A 105 -14.14 -6.43 -8.08
CA ASN A 105 -13.51 -6.55 -6.76
C ASN A 105 -13.17 -8.00 -6.40
N GLU A 106 -14.03 -8.97 -6.71
CA GLU A 106 -13.74 -10.38 -6.49
C GLU A 106 -12.55 -10.87 -7.33
N GLN A 107 -12.49 -10.47 -8.60
CA GLN A 107 -11.37 -10.78 -9.48
C GLN A 107 -10.07 -10.15 -8.98
N LEU A 108 -10.11 -8.90 -8.52
CA LEU A 108 -8.98 -8.22 -7.90
C LEU A 108 -8.49 -8.98 -6.65
N ASN A 109 -9.41 -9.40 -5.79
CA ASN A 109 -9.09 -10.20 -4.59
C ASN A 109 -8.45 -11.55 -4.95
N LYS A 110 -8.87 -12.16 -6.06
CA LYS A 110 -8.28 -13.38 -6.62
C LYS A 110 -7.00 -13.11 -7.43
N ARG A 111 -6.49 -11.86 -7.42
CA ARG A 111 -5.31 -11.40 -8.19
C ARG A 111 -5.43 -11.62 -9.70
N GLN A 112 -6.65 -11.67 -10.23
CA GLN A 112 -6.93 -11.78 -11.66
C GLN A 112 -6.89 -10.38 -12.29
N PHE A 113 -5.74 -9.70 -12.20
CA PHE A 113 -5.59 -8.27 -12.48
C PHE A 113 -6.10 -7.86 -13.87
N ARG A 114 -5.76 -8.61 -14.93
CA ARG A 114 -6.26 -8.32 -16.29
C ARG A 114 -7.79 -8.36 -16.36
N LYS A 115 -8.41 -9.41 -15.83
CA LYS A 115 -9.88 -9.55 -15.82
C LYS A 115 -10.53 -8.44 -14.99
N ALA A 116 -9.99 -8.17 -13.80
CA ALA A 116 -10.47 -7.12 -12.91
C ALA A 116 -10.47 -5.76 -13.61
N ARG A 117 -9.39 -5.44 -14.34
CA ARG A 117 -9.29 -4.23 -15.14
C ARG A 117 -10.37 -4.16 -16.22
N GLU A 118 -10.51 -5.20 -17.04
CA GLU A 118 -11.52 -5.28 -18.10
C GLU A 118 -12.93 -5.11 -17.54
N THR A 119 -13.24 -5.74 -16.40
CA THR A 119 -14.53 -5.58 -15.73
C THR A 119 -14.73 -4.16 -15.17
N PHE A 120 -13.71 -3.54 -14.57
CA PHE A 120 -13.83 -2.14 -14.12
C PHE A 120 -13.92 -1.15 -15.27
N GLU A 121 -13.28 -1.40 -16.42
CA GLU A 121 -13.44 -0.58 -17.62
C GLU A 121 -14.90 -0.61 -18.14
N GLN A 122 -15.56 -1.77 -18.09
CA GLN A 122 -17.00 -1.85 -18.39
C GLN A 122 -17.84 -1.03 -17.41
N VAL A 123 -17.58 -1.15 -16.10
CA VAL A 123 -18.27 -0.33 -15.08
C VAL A 123 -18.07 1.16 -15.34
N LEU A 124 -16.86 1.57 -15.74
CA LEU A 124 -16.52 2.96 -16.03
C LEU A 124 -17.33 3.50 -17.21
N VAL A 125 -17.49 2.71 -18.28
CA VAL A 125 -18.34 3.06 -19.43
C VAL A 125 -19.77 3.28 -18.98
N ILE A 126 -20.35 2.33 -18.23
CA ILE A 126 -21.74 2.45 -17.76
C ILE A 126 -21.92 3.67 -16.87
N ALA A 127 -21.01 3.90 -15.91
CA ALA A 127 -21.06 5.03 -14.99
C ALA A 127 -21.06 6.38 -15.74
N ARG A 128 -20.26 6.50 -16.79
CA ARG A 128 -20.21 7.70 -17.64
C ARG A 128 -21.49 7.89 -18.45
N GLU A 129 -22.03 6.83 -19.03
CA GLU A 129 -23.27 6.89 -19.81
C GLU A 129 -24.47 7.37 -18.99
N ILE A 130 -24.62 6.87 -17.76
CA ILE A 130 -25.73 7.25 -16.88
C ILE A 130 -25.45 8.49 -16.03
N GLY A 131 -24.24 9.07 -16.15
CA GLY A 131 -23.81 10.25 -15.38
C GLY A 131 -23.55 10.01 -13.89
N ASP A 132 -23.30 8.77 -13.45
CA ASP A 132 -22.95 8.42 -12.06
C ASP A 132 -21.48 8.79 -11.77
N ARG A 133 -21.24 10.08 -11.50
CA ARG A 133 -19.90 10.62 -11.20
C ARG A 133 -19.28 10.01 -9.95
N SER A 134 -20.09 9.61 -8.96
CA SER A 134 -19.58 8.96 -7.75
C SER A 134 -18.94 7.62 -8.09
N ARG A 135 -19.64 6.78 -8.86
CA ARG A 135 -19.13 5.48 -9.30
C ARG A 135 -17.98 5.60 -10.28
N GLU A 136 -18.01 6.60 -11.16
CA GLU A 136 -16.88 6.90 -12.05
C GLU A 136 -15.59 7.12 -11.24
N GLY A 137 -15.60 7.99 -10.25
CA GLY A 137 -14.43 8.25 -9.39
C GLY A 137 -13.94 7.00 -8.66
N ILE A 138 -14.86 6.25 -8.04
CA ILE A 138 -14.53 5.00 -7.34
C ILE A 138 -13.92 3.95 -8.29
N THR A 139 -14.46 3.83 -9.50
CA THR A 139 -14.02 2.84 -10.49
C THR A 139 -12.65 3.21 -11.06
N LEU A 140 -12.42 4.48 -11.37
CA LEU A 140 -11.10 4.99 -11.78
C LEU A 140 -10.04 4.71 -10.71
N ASN A 141 -10.36 4.95 -9.43
CA ASN A 141 -9.46 4.62 -8.33
C ASN A 141 -9.15 3.12 -8.27
N ASN A 142 -10.13 2.23 -8.50
CA ASN A 142 -9.90 0.80 -8.54
C ASN A 142 -9.07 0.34 -9.74
N ILE A 143 -9.24 0.95 -10.92
CA ILE A 143 -8.38 0.70 -12.08
C ILE A 143 -6.93 1.11 -11.77
N GLY A 144 -6.74 2.27 -11.14
CA GLY A 144 -5.43 2.70 -10.64
C GLY A 144 -4.80 1.69 -9.68
N LEU A 145 -5.60 1.10 -8.78
CA LEU A 145 -5.15 0.05 -7.88
C LEU A 145 -4.73 -1.23 -8.61
N VAL A 146 -5.44 -1.60 -9.69
CA VAL A 146 -5.04 -2.75 -10.53
C VAL A 146 -3.66 -2.49 -11.16
N TYR A 147 -3.47 -1.34 -11.80
CA TYR A 147 -2.18 -0.98 -12.40
C TYR A 147 -1.04 -0.91 -11.37
N TYR A 148 -1.31 -0.35 -10.20
CA TYR A 148 -0.34 -0.33 -9.10
C TYR A 148 0.10 -1.75 -8.70
N ASN A 149 -0.84 -2.69 -8.58
CA ASN A 149 -0.51 -4.09 -8.24
C ASN A 149 0.27 -4.81 -9.35
N GLN A 150 0.20 -4.32 -10.60
CA GLN A 150 0.99 -4.82 -11.72
C GLN A 150 2.37 -4.14 -11.83
N GLY A 151 2.67 -3.16 -10.97
CA GLY A 151 3.90 -2.36 -11.05
C GLY A 151 3.87 -1.28 -12.14
N GLU A 152 2.72 -1.06 -12.78
CA GLU A 152 2.50 -0.07 -13.82
C GLU A 152 2.20 1.31 -13.18
N TYR A 153 3.20 1.87 -12.50
CA TYR A 153 3.03 3.04 -11.63
C TYR A 153 2.56 4.31 -12.33
N GLN A 154 3.01 4.55 -13.58
CA GLN A 154 2.60 5.74 -14.31
C GLN A 154 1.09 5.68 -14.65
N GLN A 155 0.63 4.55 -15.18
CA GLN A 155 -0.79 4.32 -15.45
C GLN A 155 -1.62 4.43 -14.16
N ALA A 156 -1.12 3.89 -13.04
CA ALA A 156 -1.80 4.01 -11.75
C ALA A 156 -2.01 5.48 -11.35
N LEU A 157 -0.95 6.31 -11.45
CA LEU A 157 -1.02 7.75 -11.17
C LEU A 157 -2.02 8.45 -12.10
N ASP A 158 -2.03 8.15 -13.40
CA ASP A 158 -2.94 8.78 -14.36
C ASP A 158 -4.42 8.52 -14.00
N TYR A 159 -4.75 7.28 -13.62
CA TYR A 159 -6.10 6.91 -13.18
C TYR A 159 -6.45 7.50 -11.81
N TYR A 160 -5.52 7.53 -10.87
CA TYR A 160 -5.74 8.18 -9.58
C TYR A 160 -5.94 9.69 -9.72
N GLN A 161 -5.21 10.38 -10.60
CA GLN A 161 -5.42 11.82 -10.83
C GLN A 161 -6.80 12.12 -11.44
N GLN A 162 -7.26 11.26 -12.36
CA GLN A 162 -8.63 11.34 -12.86
C GLN A 162 -9.64 11.14 -11.72
N ALA A 163 -9.51 10.07 -10.92
CA ALA A 163 -10.38 9.82 -9.77
C ALA A 163 -10.40 10.97 -8.76
N LEU A 164 -9.22 11.55 -8.46
CA LEU A 164 -9.05 12.68 -7.56
C LEU A 164 -9.82 13.92 -8.05
N THR A 165 -9.74 14.19 -9.36
CA THR A 165 -10.48 15.28 -9.99
C THR A 165 -11.98 15.08 -9.84
N ILE A 166 -12.49 13.87 -10.08
CA ILE A 166 -13.91 13.54 -9.91
C ILE A 166 -14.34 13.70 -8.45
N HIS A 167 -13.59 13.14 -7.50
CA HIS A 167 -13.92 13.20 -6.08
C HIS A 167 -14.00 14.64 -5.57
N ARG A 168 -13.10 15.52 -6.02
CA ARG A 168 -13.15 16.96 -5.72
C ARG A 168 -14.35 17.66 -6.35
N GLN A 169 -14.71 17.34 -7.59
CA GLN A 169 -15.85 17.95 -8.27
C GLN A 169 -17.19 17.64 -7.61
N ILE A 170 -17.31 16.47 -6.98
CA ILE A 170 -18.56 16.03 -6.32
C ILE A 170 -18.50 16.16 -4.78
N ASP A 171 -17.48 16.84 -4.25
CA ASP A 171 -17.22 17.00 -2.82
C ASP A 171 -17.16 15.68 -2.01
N ASN A 172 -16.75 14.58 -2.67
CA ASN A 172 -16.54 13.29 -2.00
C ASN A 172 -15.19 13.27 -1.28
N ARG A 173 -15.17 13.84 -0.08
CA ARG A 173 -13.97 13.93 0.78
C ARG A 173 -13.39 12.57 1.16
N ALA A 174 -14.25 11.56 1.37
CA ALA A 174 -13.77 10.21 1.68
C ALA A 174 -12.96 9.62 0.51
N GLY A 175 -13.52 9.71 -0.71
CA GLY A 175 -12.84 9.28 -1.94
C GLY A 175 -11.55 10.06 -2.20
N GLU A 176 -11.57 11.39 -2.00
CA GLU A 176 -10.38 12.23 -2.14
C GLU A 176 -9.24 11.78 -1.21
N GLY A 177 -9.51 11.56 0.08
CA GLY A 177 -8.50 11.09 1.03
C GLY A 177 -7.94 9.72 0.68
N THR A 178 -8.80 8.78 0.25
CA THR A 178 -8.37 7.45 -0.22
C THR A 178 -7.48 7.55 -1.46
N THR A 179 -7.86 8.34 -2.46
CA THR A 179 -7.07 8.49 -3.69
C THR A 179 -5.73 9.18 -3.44
N LEU A 180 -5.69 10.21 -2.58
CA LEU A 180 -4.42 10.85 -2.17
C LEU A 180 -3.50 9.85 -1.45
N SER A 181 -4.04 9.02 -0.56
CA SER A 181 -3.27 7.94 0.08
C SER A 181 -2.71 6.95 -0.94
N ASN A 182 -3.49 6.58 -1.96
CA ASN A 182 -3.03 5.67 -3.02
C ASN A 182 -1.93 6.29 -3.88
N ILE A 183 -2.02 7.58 -4.20
CA ILE A 183 -0.94 8.31 -4.89
C ILE A 183 0.33 8.34 -4.04
N GLY A 184 0.20 8.63 -2.73
CA GLY A 184 1.31 8.58 -1.79
C GLY A 184 1.98 7.20 -1.75
N LEU A 185 1.18 6.13 -1.84
CA LEU A 185 1.68 4.76 -1.90
C LEU A 185 2.49 4.49 -3.18
N VAL A 186 2.05 4.97 -4.33
CA VAL A 186 2.82 4.85 -5.58
C VAL A 186 4.19 5.51 -5.43
N TYR A 187 4.23 6.78 -5.00
CA TYR A 187 5.48 7.52 -4.81
C TYR A 187 6.39 6.87 -3.77
N SER A 188 5.84 6.34 -2.68
CA SER A 188 6.60 5.62 -1.67
C SER A 188 7.30 4.38 -2.24
N ASN A 189 6.65 3.63 -3.14
CA ASN A 189 7.24 2.45 -3.77
C ASN A 189 8.29 2.81 -4.84
N GLN A 190 8.19 4.00 -5.44
CA GLN A 190 9.19 4.52 -6.36
C GLN A 190 10.39 5.16 -5.63
N GLY A 191 10.40 5.19 -4.30
CA GLY A 191 11.45 5.84 -3.50
C GLY A 191 11.35 7.37 -3.47
N GLN A 192 10.27 7.94 -4.02
CA GLN A 192 10.02 9.38 -4.04
C GLN A 192 9.37 9.84 -2.73
N TYR A 193 10.12 9.71 -1.64
CA TYR A 193 9.61 9.82 -0.28
C TYR A 193 8.99 11.17 0.07
N GLN A 194 9.58 12.28 -0.39
CA GLN A 194 9.01 13.61 -0.12
C GLN A 194 7.62 13.77 -0.74
N GLN A 195 7.45 13.36 -2.01
CA GLN A 195 6.14 13.39 -2.67
C GLN A 195 5.14 12.48 -1.95
N ALA A 196 5.58 11.29 -1.54
CA ALA A 196 4.73 10.37 -0.76
C ALA A 196 4.22 11.03 0.53
N LEU A 197 5.11 11.67 1.30
CA LEU A 197 4.77 12.38 2.53
C LEU A 197 3.79 13.52 2.27
N ASP A 198 3.99 14.32 1.23
CA ASP A 198 3.10 15.44 0.89
C ASP A 198 1.66 14.95 0.60
N TYR A 199 1.52 13.85 -0.15
CA TYR A 199 0.22 13.24 -0.44
C TYR A 199 -0.41 12.59 0.79
N TYR A 200 0.37 11.88 1.61
CA TYR A 200 -0.13 11.30 2.84
C TYR A 200 -0.55 12.35 3.87
N GLN A 201 0.17 13.47 4.00
CA GLN A 201 -0.21 14.56 4.89
C GLN A 201 -1.54 15.21 4.46
N GLN A 202 -1.74 15.40 3.15
CA GLN A 202 -3.03 15.86 2.62
C GLN A 202 -4.13 14.85 2.95
N ALA A 203 -3.93 13.55 2.66
CA ALA A 203 -4.91 12.51 2.97
C ALA A 203 -5.25 12.45 4.47
N LEU A 204 -4.24 12.53 5.34
CA LEU A 204 -4.41 12.53 6.80
C LEU A 204 -5.27 13.71 7.27
N ALA A 205 -5.03 14.91 6.73
CA ALA A 205 -5.84 16.09 7.03
C ALA A 205 -7.31 15.87 6.67
N ILE A 206 -7.58 15.26 5.50
CA ILE A 206 -8.95 14.93 5.08
C ILE A 206 -9.57 13.87 5.99
N HIS A 207 -8.86 12.78 6.28
CA HIS A 207 -9.38 11.71 7.14
C HIS A 207 -9.69 12.20 8.56
N ARG A 208 -8.88 13.12 9.10
CA ARG A 208 -9.18 13.81 10.36
C ARG A 208 -10.40 14.73 10.23
N GLN A 209 -10.51 15.49 9.15
CA GLN A 209 -11.64 16.40 8.93
C GLN A 209 -13.00 15.68 8.88
N ILE A 210 -13.04 14.46 8.32
CA ILE A 210 -14.27 13.66 8.22
C ILE A 210 -14.41 12.62 9.34
N ASP A 211 -13.58 12.71 10.39
CA ASP A 211 -13.54 11.77 11.53
C ASP A 211 -13.38 10.30 11.14
N ASN A 212 -12.75 10.00 10.00
CA ASN A 212 -12.43 8.64 9.60
C ASN A 212 -11.15 8.16 10.30
N ARG A 213 -11.31 7.74 11.56
CA ARG A 213 -10.21 7.31 12.44
C ARG A 213 -9.42 6.13 11.88
N VAL A 214 -10.10 5.13 11.31
CA VAL A 214 -9.43 3.96 10.72
C VAL A 214 -8.47 4.39 9.60
N MET A 215 -8.94 5.20 8.65
CA MET A 215 -8.10 5.68 7.56
C MET A 215 -6.99 6.62 8.04
N ALA A 216 -7.24 7.47 9.04
CA ALA A 216 -6.19 8.28 9.65
C ALA A 216 -5.07 7.42 10.25
N GLY A 217 -5.41 6.32 10.93
CA GLY A 217 -4.44 5.34 11.43
C GLY A 217 -3.62 4.71 10.31
N ILE A 218 -4.26 4.32 9.21
CA ILE A 218 -3.57 3.72 8.03
C ILE A 218 -2.58 4.72 7.44
N THR A 219 -3.01 5.96 7.22
CA THR A 219 -2.13 7.01 6.68
C THR A 219 -0.96 7.32 7.61
N LEU A 220 -1.17 7.39 8.93
CA LEU A 220 -0.08 7.58 9.90
C LEU A 220 0.93 6.43 9.85
N ASN A 221 0.45 5.18 9.78
CA ASN A 221 1.32 4.01 9.65
C ASN A 221 2.14 4.06 8.34
N ASN A 222 1.55 4.51 7.24
CA ASN A 222 2.27 4.67 5.97
C ASN A 222 3.32 5.79 6.02
N ILE A 223 3.03 6.91 6.68
CA ILE A 223 4.01 7.97 6.94
C ILE A 223 5.17 7.43 7.78
N GLY A 224 4.87 6.64 8.83
CA GLY A 224 5.87 5.98 9.64
C GLY A 224 6.78 5.06 8.81
N LEU A 225 6.20 4.31 7.86
CA LEU A 225 6.96 3.46 6.94
C LEU A 225 7.89 4.26 6.04
N VAL A 226 7.44 5.39 5.50
CA VAL A 226 8.29 6.26 4.68
C VAL A 226 9.49 6.77 5.48
N TYR A 227 9.28 7.30 6.68
CA TYR A 227 10.38 7.75 7.54
C TYR A 227 11.32 6.60 7.94
N SER A 228 10.78 5.41 8.20
CA SER A 228 11.59 4.22 8.48
C SER A 228 12.49 3.87 7.30
N ASN A 229 11.99 3.94 6.07
CA ASN A 229 12.77 3.67 4.86
C ASN A 229 13.84 4.75 4.59
N GLN A 230 13.63 5.97 5.08
CA GLN A 230 14.62 7.05 5.04
C GLN A 230 15.66 6.95 6.18
N GLY A 231 15.52 6.01 7.11
CA GLY A 231 16.37 5.90 8.30
C GLY A 231 16.03 6.93 9.39
N GLU A 232 14.96 7.69 9.23
CA GLU A 232 14.46 8.66 10.22
C GLU A 232 13.63 7.97 11.31
N TYR A 233 14.29 7.05 12.03
CA TYR A 233 13.63 6.10 12.93
C TYR A 233 12.80 6.75 14.04
N GLN A 234 13.26 7.86 14.63
CA GLN A 234 12.49 8.54 15.68
C GLN A 234 11.14 9.06 15.14
N LYS A 235 11.15 9.72 13.96
CA LYS A 235 9.90 10.17 13.34
C LYS A 235 9.01 8.98 13.01
N ALA A 236 9.59 7.90 12.49
CA ALA A 236 8.83 6.67 12.21
C ALA A 236 8.10 6.16 13.46
N LEU A 237 8.81 6.05 14.59
CA LEU A 237 8.23 5.65 15.87
C LEU A 237 7.13 6.59 16.35
N ASP A 238 7.31 7.91 16.23
CA ASP A 238 6.30 8.90 16.63
C ASP A 238 4.99 8.73 15.83
N TYR A 239 5.09 8.48 14.52
CA TYR A 239 3.92 8.25 13.66
C TYR A 239 3.27 6.88 13.92
N TYR A 240 4.07 5.83 14.13
CA TYR A 240 3.55 4.52 14.50
C TYR A 240 2.85 4.54 15.86
N GLN A 241 3.37 5.26 16.85
CA GLN A 241 2.72 5.41 18.16
C GLN A 241 1.37 6.13 18.03
N GLN A 242 1.27 7.18 17.20
CA GLN A 242 -0.01 7.83 16.91
C GLN A 242 -1.01 6.86 16.25
N ALA A 243 -0.58 6.07 15.27
CA ALA A 243 -1.42 5.05 14.64
C ALA A 243 -1.89 3.99 15.66
N LEU A 244 -1.00 3.54 16.53
CA LEU A 244 -1.27 2.53 17.56
C LEU A 244 -2.33 2.98 18.56
N VAL A 245 -2.29 4.25 18.98
CA VAL A 245 -3.34 4.84 19.84
C VAL A 245 -4.70 4.73 19.15
N ILE A 246 -4.79 5.17 17.89
CA ILE A 246 -6.03 5.12 17.12
C ILE A 246 -6.54 3.68 16.97
N TYR A 247 -5.67 2.73 16.59
CA TYR A 247 -6.10 1.35 16.37
C TYR A 247 -6.58 0.66 17.65
N ARG A 248 -5.99 1.00 18.81
CA ARG A 248 -6.48 0.54 20.11
C ARG A 248 -7.84 1.14 20.45
N GLU A 249 -8.03 2.43 20.21
CA GLU A 249 -9.32 3.12 20.45
C GLU A 249 -10.46 2.53 19.61
N VAL A 250 -10.22 2.26 18.32
CA VAL A 250 -11.25 1.71 17.41
C VAL A 250 -11.34 0.18 17.44
N GLY A 251 -10.53 -0.49 18.26
CA GLY A 251 -10.51 -1.96 18.40
C GLY A 251 -10.00 -2.70 17.16
N ASN A 252 -9.22 -2.06 16.28
CA ASN A 252 -8.68 -2.70 15.09
C ASN A 252 -7.42 -3.51 15.43
N ARG A 253 -7.63 -4.78 15.81
CA ARG A 253 -6.58 -5.70 16.25
C ARG A 253 -5.57 -6.00 15.14
N ALA A 254 -6.02 -6.24 13.91
CA ALA A 254 -5.13 -6.57 12.81
C ALA A 254 -4.10 -5.46 12.55
N ASP A 255 -4.56 -4.20 12.43
CA ASP A 255 -3.66 -3.07 12.19
C ASP A 255 -2.82 -2.71 13.42
N THR A 256 -3.31 -2.98 14.64
CA THR A 256 -2.49 -2.93 15.86
C THR A 256 -1.28 -3.87 15.74
N GLY A 257 -1.49 -5.11 15.27
CA GLY A 257 -0.42 -6.08 15.04
C GLY A 257 0.59 -5.59 14.00
N THR A 258 0.11 -5.03 12.89
CA THR A 258 0.95 -4.46 11.82
C THR A 258 1.85 -3.35 12.34
N THR A 259 1.28 -2.39 13.07
CA THR A 259 2.04 -1.27 13.62
C THR A 259 3.06 -1.73 14.66
N LEU A 260 2.74 -2.68 15.54
CA LEU A 260 3.71 -3.25 16.49
C LEU A 260 4.85 -3.97 15.78
N ASN A 261 4.55 -4.75 14.73
CA ASN A 261 5.59 -5.39 13.92
C ASN A 261 6.50 -4.37 13.24
N ASN A 262 5.96 -3.26 12.73
CA ASN A 262 6.76 -2.19 12.13
C ASN A 262 7.64 -1.46 13.17
N ILE A 263 7.13 -1.23 14.38
CA ILE A 263 7.94 -0.70 15.48
C ILE A 263 9.08 -1.67 15.83
N GLY A 264 8.79 -2.97 15.90
CA GLY A 264 9.82 -4.00 16.10
C GLY A 264 10.90 -3.98 15.02
N LEU A 265 10.53 -3.75 13.76
CA LEU A 265 11.48 -3.60 12.65
C LEU A 265 12.38 -2.38 12.81
N VAL A 266 11.82 -1.23 13.22
CA VAL A 266 12.61 -0.03 13.49
C VAL A 266 13.66 -0.30 14.57
N TYR A 267 13.24 -0.88 15.71
CA TYR A 267 14.17 -1.22 16.78
C TYR A 267 15.22 -2.24 16.36
N SER A 268 14.84 -3.23 15.55
CA SER A 268 15.78 -4.21 14.98
C SER A 268 16.84 -3.54 14.11
N ASN A 269 16.44 -2.59 13.26
CA ASN A 269 17.37 -1.85 12.39
C ASN A 269 18.30 -0.91 13.18
N GLN A 270 17.88 -0.46 14.37
CA GLN A 270 18.71 0.30 15.29
C GLN A 270 19.63 -0.58 16.16
N GLY A 271 19.58 -1.90 16.00
CA GLY A 271 20.32 -2.85 16.85
C GLY A 271 19.76 -3.01 18.27
N GLN A 272 18.58 -2.43 18.55
CA GLN A 272 17.88 -2.52 19.83
C GLN A 272 17.05 -3.81 19.90
N TYR A 273 17.75 -4.94 19.87
CA TYR A 273 17.16 -6.27 19.67
C TYR A 273 16.13 -6.68 20.74
N GLN A 274 16.36 -6.35 22.02
CA GLN A 274 15.39 -6.70 23.06
C GLN A 274 14.06 -5.98 22.85
N GLN A 275 14.09 -4.68 22.55
CA GLN A 275 12.88 -3.92 22.25
C GLN A 275 12.19 -4.47 21.00
N ALA A 276 12.96 -4.82 19.97
CA ALA A 276 12.42 -5.45 18.77
C ALA A 276 11.65 -6.73 19.10
N LEU A 277 12.25 -7.63 19.89
CA LEU A 277 11.62 -8.88 20.33
C LEU A 277 10.34 -8.63 21.13
N ASP A 278 10.34 -7.67 22.06
CA ASP A 278 9.16 -7.35 22.87
C ASP A 278 7.98 -6.89 21.99
N TYR A 279 8.24 -6.06 20.98
CA TYR A 279 7.21 -5.60 20.04
C TYR A 279 6.76 -6.70 19.08
N TYR A 280 7.68 -7.53 18.58
CA TYR A 280 7.33 -8.67 17.74
C TYR A 280 6.52 -9.72 18.50
N GLN A 281 6.83 -10.00 19.77
CA GLN A 281 6.04 -10.92 20.58
C GLN A 281 4.61 -10.42 20.80
N GLN A 282 4.43 -9.11 21.03
CA GLN A 282 3.10 -8.50 21.09
C GLN A 282 2.36 -8.63 19.76
N ALA A 283 3.01 -8.33 18.63
CA ALA A 283 2.41 -8.50 17.30
C ALA A 283 2.02 -9.97 17.03
N LEU A 284 2.91 -10.91 17.40
CA LEU A 284 2.69 -12.34 17.24
C LEU A 284 1.48 -12.84 18.03
N ALA A 285 1.30 -12.37 19.26
CA ALA A 285 0.13 -12.70 20.08
C ALA A 285 -1.17 -12.22 19.41
N ILE A 286 -1.16 -10.99 18.88
CA ILE A 286 -2.30 -10.42 18.15
C ILE A 286 -2.61 -11.23 16.88
N TYR A 287 -1.61 -11.54 16.06
CA TYR A 287 -1.85 -12.27 14.82
C TYR A 287 -2.35 -13.70 15.05
N ARG A 288 -1.92 -14.35 16.14
CA ARG A 288 -2.50 -15.62 16.59
C ARG A 288 -3.95 -15.46 17.03
N GLU A 289 -4.27 -14.42 17.81
CA GLU A 289 -5.63 -14.11 18.27
C GLU A 289 -6.60 -13.89 17.09
N VAL A 290 -6.21 -13.10 16.08
CA VAL A 290 -7.07 -12.80 14.92
C VAL A 290 -6.98 -13.85 13.81
N GLY A 291 -6.19 -14.92 13.99
CA GLY A 291 -6.03 -16.00 13.01
C GLY A 291 -5.29 -15.61 11.73
N ASN A 292 -4.51 -14.52 11.72
CA ASN A 292 -3.75 -14.10 10.54
C ASN A 292 -2.44 -14.91 10.42
N ARG A 293 -2.54 -16.07 9.77
CA ARG A 293 -1.41 -17.00 9.57
C ARG A 293 -0.26 -16.36 8.79
N ALA A 294 -0.55 -15.63 7.72
CA ALA A 294 0.48 -15.02 6.88
C ALA A 294 1.34 -14.01 7.65
N GLU A 295 0.72 -13.17 8.48
CA GLU A 295 1.46 -12.22 9.32
C GLU A 295 2.12 -12.89 10.53
N THR A 296 1.52 -13.96 11.08
CA THR A 296 2.17 -14.81 12.09
C THR A 296 3.52 -15.33 11.59
N GLY A 297 3.57 -15.87 10.37
CA GLY A 297 4.83 -16.35 9.76
C GLY A 297 5.83 -15.22 9.54
N THR A 298 5.36 -14.01 9.22
CA THR A 298 6.19 -12.82 9.00
C THR A 298 6.87 -12.38 10.29
N THR A 299 6.11 -12.27 11.37
CA THR A 299 6.65 -11.90 12.68
C THR A 299 7.60 -12.97 13.22
N LEU A 300 7.30 -14.26 13.05
CA LEU A 300 8.23 -15.34 13.43
C LEU A 300 9.56 -15.26 12.66
N ASN A 301 9.51 -15.01 11.34
CA ASN A 301 10.72 -14.83 10.55
C ASN A 301 11.53 -13.61 11.03
N ASN A 302 10.87 -12.51 11.38
CA ASN A 302 11.54 -11.32 11.92
C ASN A 302 12.20 -11.59 13.28
N ILE A 303 11.55 -12.36 14.16
CA ILE A 303 12.15 -12.81 15.42
C ILE A 303 13.38 -13.69 15.14
N GLY A 304 13.29 -14.62 14.19
CA GLY A 304 14.43 -15.44 13.76
C GLY A 304 15.61 -14.60 13.25
N LEU A 305 15.33 -13.52 12.52
CA LEU A 305 16.35 -12.57 12.06
C LEU A 305 17.04 -11.84 13.21
N VAL A 306 16.28 -11.42 14.24
CA VAL A 306 16.87 -10.78 15.42
C VAL A 306 17.82 -11.74 16.14
N TYR A 307 17.40 -12.98 16.39
CA TYR A 307 18.27 -13.99 17.00
C TYR A 307 19.49 -14.32 16.14
N SER A 308 19.32 -14.40 14.83
CA SER A 308 20.43 -14.57 13.87
C SER A 308 21.47 -13.46 14.00
N ASN A 309 21.03 -12.21 14.05
CA ASN A 309 21.92 -11.05 14.20
C ASN A 309 22.63 -11.00 15.57
N GLN A 310 22.05 -11.63 16.59
CA GLN A 310 22.68 -11.81 17.90
C GLN A 310 23.62 -13.02 17.97
N GLY A 311 23.73 -13.82 16.90
CA GLY A 311 24.51 -15.06 16.88
C GLY A 311 23.82 -16.23 17.61
N GLN A 312 22.57 -16.07 18.02
CA GLN A 312 21.74 -17.10 18.67
C GLN A 312 21.11 -18.00 17.61
N TYR A 313 21.97 -18.81 16.97
CA TYR A 313 21.62 -19.54 15.76
C TYR A 313 20.60 -20.66 15.98
N GLN A 314 20.56 -21.28 17.15
CA GLN A 314 19.58 -22.35 17.42
C GLN A 314 18.17 -21.77 17.54
N GLU A 315 18.03 -20.69 18.30
CA GLU A 315 16.77 -19.96 18.44
C GLU A 315 16.31 -19.41 17.09
N ALA A 316 17.22 -18.85 16.29
CA ALA A 316 16.92 -18.40 14.94
C ALA A 316 16.33 -19.51 14.06
N LEU A 317 16.95 -20.71 14.07
CA LEU A 317 16.46 -21.87 13.33
C LEU A 317 15.06 -22.29 13.79
N ASP A 318 14.80 -22.34 15.09
CA ASP A 318 13.49 -22.74 15.63
C ASP A 318 12.37 -21.79 15.14
N TYR A 319 12.63 -20.48 15.12
CA TYR A 319 11.68 -19.49 14.62
C TYR A 319 11.52 -19.53 13.10
N TYR A 320 12.62 -19.69 12.36
CA TYR A 320 12.56 -19.83 10.90
C TYR A 320 11.82 -21.10 10.47
N GLN A 321 11.99 -22.22 11.17
CA GLN A 321 11.26 -23.45 10.88
C GLN A 321 9.75 -23.29 11.10
N GLN A 322 9.34 -22.62 12.18
CA GLN A 322 7.93 -22.28 12.39
C GLN A 322 7.38 -21.37 11.30
N ALA A 323 8.13 -20.35 10.88
CA ALA A 323 7.74 -19.46 9.78
C ALA A 323 7.63 -20.23 8.45
N LEU A 324 8.59 -21.12 8.17
CA LEU A 324 8.61 -21.95 6.96
C LEU A 324 7.36 -22.83 6.86
N ALA A 325 7.01 -23.53 7.93
CA ALA A 325 5.81 -24.36 7.98
C ALA A 325 4.54 -23.56 7.69
N ILE A 326 4.44 -22.34 8.23
CA ILE A 326 3.33 -21.42 7.96
C ILE A 326 3.30 -21.00 6.50
N TYR A 327 4.43 -20.62 5.91
CA TYR A 327 4.46 -20.19 4.51
C TYR A 327 4.10 -21.31 3.55
N GLN A 328 4.46 -22.56 3.87
CA GLN A 328 4.01 -23.74 3.14
C GLN A 328 2.49 -23.95 3.29
N GLU A 329 1.95 -23.85 4.50
CA GLU A 329 0.52 -23.95 4.80
C GLU A 329 -0.31 -22.92 4.00
N VAL A 330 0.13 -21.65 3.98
CA VAL A 330 -0.59 -20.58 3.28
C VAL A 330 -0.22 -20.45 1.79
N GLY A 331 0.66 -21.31 1.28
CA GLY A 331 1.12 -21.29 -0.11
C GLY A 331 1.94 -20.07 -0.52
N ASN A 332 2.59 -19.37 0.43
CA ASN A 332 3.42 -18.21 0.14
C ASN A 332 4.84 -18.61 -0.29
N ARG A 333 4.96 -19.07 -1.55
CA ARG A 333 6.22 -19.56 -2.14
C ARG A 333 7.34 -18.52 -2.09
N ARG A 334 7.04 -17.22 -2.22
CA ARG A 334 8.05 -16.17 -2.14
C ARG A 334 8.69 -16.13 -0.75
N LYS A 335 7.88 -16.07 0.32
CA LYS A 335 8.39 -16.02 1.69
C LYS A 335 9.02 -17.34 2.11
N GLU A 336 8.50 -18.48 1.63
CA GLU A 336 9.12 -19.80 1.81
C GLU A 336 10.57 -19.84 1.32
N GLY A 337 10.83 -19.41 0.07
CA GLY A 337 12.19 -19.36 -0.48
C GLY A 337 13.13 -18.42 0.29
N ILE A 338 12.62 -17.27 0.74
CA ILE A 338 13.40 -16.34 1.58
C ILE A 338 13.78 -16.99 2.92
N THR A 339 12.84 -17.65 3.59
CA THR A 339 13.11 -18.31 4.88
C THR A 339 14.07 -19.50 4.73
N LEU A 340 13.99 -20.26 3.63
CA LEU A 340 14.97 -21.31 3.32
C LEU A 340 16.39 -20.73 3.12
N ASN A 341 16.51 -19.58 2.44
CA ASN A 341 17.77 -18.85 2.35
C ASN A 341 18.31 -18.45 3.72
N ASN A 342 17.46 -17.90 4.59
CA ASN A 342 17.87 -17.51 5.95
C ASN A 342 18.38 -18.73 6.74
N ILE A 343 17.68 -19.87 6.66
CA ILE A 343 18.13 -21.13 7.29
C ILE A 343 19.48 -21.59 6.72
N GLY A 344 19.66 -21.52 5.41
CA GLY A 344 20.93 -21.84 4.75
C GLY A 344 22.08 -20.95 5.24
N GLU A 345 21.81 -19.66 5.46
CA GLU A 345 22.79 -18.72 6.02
C GLU A 345 23.21 -19.11 7.44
N ILE A 346 22.26 -19.50 8.29
CA ILE A 346 22.59 -20.00 9.63
C ILE A 346 23.52 -21.22 9.56
N TYR A 347 23.19 -22.21 8.72
CA TYR A 347 24.03 -23.39 8.57
C TYR A 347 25.43 -23.07 8.01
N ARG A 348 25.53 -22.11 7.09
CA ARG A 348 26.81 -21.63 6.57
C ARG A 348 27.65 -21.00 7.69
N ASN A 349 27.04 -20.14 8.52
CA ASN A 349 27.72 -19.48 9.64
C ASN A 349 28.15 -20.48 10.71
N LEU A 350 27.43 -21.60 10.86
CA LEU A 350 27.81 -22.74 11.71
C LEU A 350 28.88 -23.66 11.10
N GLY A 351 29.36 -23.40 9.87
CA GLY A 351 30.31 -24.25 9.15
C GLY A 351 29.70 -25.56 8.62
N LYS A 352 28.37 -25.71 8.69
CA LYS A 352 27.62 -26.89 8.23
C LYS A 352 27.27 -26.74 6.74
N TYR A 353 28.30 -26.68 5.91
CA TYR A 353 28.21 -26.28 4.51
C TYR A 353 27.28 -27.16 3.66
N GLN A 354 27.26 -28.49 3.86
CA GLN A 354 26.36 -29.36 3.11
C GLN A 354 24.89 -29.02 3.38
N GLN A 355 24.52 -28.81 4.65
CA GLN A 355 23.16 -28.43 5.02
C GLN A 355 22.81 -27.05 4.45
N ALA A 356 23.74 -26.10 4.48
CA ALA A 356 23.55 -24.79 3.85
C ALA A 356 23.22 -24.91 2.36
N LEU A 357 23.99 -25.71 1.61
CA LEU A 357 23.76 -25.97 0.18
C LEU A 357 22.39 -26.61 -0.07
N ASP A 358 21.97 -27.58 0.74
CA ASP A 358 20.68 -28.25 0.59
C ASP A 358 19.50 -27.26 0.72
N TYR A 359 19.58 -26.34 1.70
CA TYR A 359 18.57 -25.28 1.88
C TYR A 359 18.60 -24.23 0.77
N TYR A 360 19.79 -23.79 0.36
CA TYR A 360 19.93 -22.85 -0.75
C TYR A 360 19.44 -23.42 -2.08
N GLN A 361 19.66 -24.71 -2.34
CA GLN A 361 19.15 -25.37 -3.55
C GLN A 361 17.62 -25.42 -3.57
N GLN A 362 16.98 -25.70 -2.41
CA GLN A 362 15.52 -25.63 -2.28
C GLN A 362 15.01 -24.21 -2.51
N ALA A 363 15.64 -23.20 -1.90
CA ALA A 363 15.29 -21.80 -2.11
C ALA A 363 15.41 -21.40 -3.59
N LEU A 364 16.52 -21.77 -4.25
CA LEU A 364 16.76 -21.48 -5.65
C LEU A 364 15.71 -22.11 -6.57
N ALA A 365 15.32 -23.36 -6.31
CA ALA A 365 14.28 -24.04 -7.07
C ALA A 365 12.94 -23.29 -6.97
N ILE A 366 12.57 -22.82 -5.77
CA ILE A 366 11.37 -22.02 -5.56
C ILE A 366 11.47 -20.67 -6.26
N HIS A 367 12.59 -19.96 -6.12
CA HIS A 367 12.79 -18.65 -6.76
C HIS A 367 12.71 -18.74 -8.29
N ARG A 368 13.25 -19.81 -8.89
CA ARG A 368 13.08 -20.12 -10.32
C ARG A 368 11.63 -20.44 -10.67
N GLN A 369 10.94 -21.24 -9.87
CA GLN A 369 9.52 -21.59 -10.10
C GLN A 369 8.60 -20.35 -10.15
N ILE A 370 8.91 -19.32 -9.37
CA ILE A 370 8.11 -18.09 -9.30
C ILE A 370 8.72 -16.93 -10.12
N ASP A 371 9.70 -17.21 -10.99
CA ASP A 371 10.42 -16.24 -11.82
C ASP A 371 11.03 -15.05 -11.05
N ASN A 372 11.39 -15.25 -9.78
CA ASN A 372 12.03 -14.24 -8.95
C ASN A 372 13.55 -14.24 -9.18
N ARG A 373 13.98 -13.62 -10.28
CA ARG A 373 15.38 -13.56 -10.71
C ARG A 373 16.30 -12.91 -9.67
N VAL A 374 15.85 -11.85 -9.01
CA VAL A 374 16.64 -11.16 -7.97
C VAL A 374 16.99 -12.10 -6.83
N MET A 375 15.99 -12.80 -6.27
CA MET A 375 16.25 -13.75 -5.19
C MET A 375 17.00 -15.00 -5.66
N ALA A 376 16.78 -15.44 -6.90
CA ALA A 376 17.58 -16.53 -7.48
C ALA A 376 19.08 -16.14 -7.55
N GLY A 377 19.39 -14.91 -8.00
CA GLY A 377 20.75 -14.38 -8.02
C GLY A 377 21.38 -14.30 -6.63
N ILE A 378 20.65 -13.77 -5.64
CA ILE A 378 21.11 -13.75 -4.23
C ILE A 378 21.42 -15.17 -3.72
N THR A 379 20.55 -16.14 -4.04
CA THR A 379 20.74 -17.54 -3.62
C THR A 379 21.97 -18.17 -4.28
N LEU A 380 22.16 -17.92 -5.58
CA LEU A 380 23.34 -18.38 -6.33
C LEU A 380 24.63 -17.78 -5.74
N ASN A 381 24.61 -16.50 -5.39
CA ASN A 381 25.72 -15.86 -4.70
C ASN A 381 26.01 -16.52 -3.33
N ASN A 382 24.97 -16.83 -2.56
CA ASN A 382 25.12 -17.52 -1.28
C ASN A 382 25.71 -18.94 -1.44
N ILE A 383 25.31 -19.68 -2.47
CA ILE A 383 25.91 -20.97 -2.82
C ILE A 383 27.39 -20.79 -3.19
N GLY A 384 27.72 -19.78 -4.00
CA GLY A 384 29.10 -19.44 -4.33
C GLY A 384 29.94 -19.14 -3.09
N LEU A 385 29.39 -18.40 -2.12
CA LEU A 385 30.04 -18.11 -0.84
C LEU A 385 30.30 -19.38 -0.03
N VAL A 386 29.39 -20.37 -0.04
CA VAL A 386 29.64 -21.66 0.63
C VAL A 386 30.84 -22.38 0.01
N TYR A 387 30.88 -22.51 -1.32
CA TYR A 387 32.01 -23.15 -2.00
C TYR A 387 33.32 -22.38 -1.79
N SER A 388 33.27 -21.05 -1.75
CA SER A 388 34.44 -20.24 -1.45
C SER A 388 34.96 -20.49 -0.03
N ASN A 389 34.07 -20.64 0.96
CA ASN A 389 34.45 -20.98 2.34
C ASN A 389 35.04 -22.40 2.46
N GLN A 390 34.70 -23.30 1.53
CA GLN A 390 35.27 -24.66 1.43
C GLN A 390 36.60 -24.70 0.66
N GLY A 391 37.03 -23.58 0.05
CA GLY A 391 38.21 -23.52 -0.83
C GLY A 391 37.97 -24.02 -2.25
N GLU A 392 36.72 -24.31 -2.63
CA GLU A 392 36.32 -24.77 -3.97
C GLU A 392 36.09 -23.58 -4.90
N TYR A 393 37.13 -22.77 -5.12
CA TYR A 393 37.03 -21.48 -5.79
C TYR A 393 36.50 -21.54 -7.23
N GLN A 394 36.78 -22.62 -7.96
CA GLN A 394 36.25 -22.78 -9.32
C GLN A 394 34.74 -22.90 -9.32
N LYS A 395 34.17 -23.74 -8.43
CA LYS A 395 32.71 -23.86 -8.30
C LYS A 395 32.10 -22.56 -7.81
N ALA A 396 32.74 -21.89 -6.86
CA ALA A 396 32.29 -20.58 -6.39
C ALA A 396 32.16 -19.58 -7.54
N LEU A 397 33.18 -19.48 -8.40
CA LEU A 397 33.18 -18.61 -9.57
C LEU A 397 32.04 -18.93 -10.54
N ASP A 398 31.78 -20.21 -10.82
CA ASP A 398 30.70 -20.63 -11.71
C ASP A 398 29.32 -20.19 -11.18
N TYR A 399 29.11 -20.24 -9.86
CA TYR A 399 27.87 -19.77 -9.24
C TYR A 399 27.77 -18.24 -9.21
N TYR A 400 28.87 -17.53 -8.96
CA TYR A 400 28.89 -16.07 -9.06
C TYR A 400 28.58 -15.58 -10.48
N GLN A 401 29.09 -16.27 -11.51
CA GLN A 401 28.77 -15.96 -12.91
C GLN A 401 27.29 -16.16 -13.21
N GLN A 402 26.68 -17.24 -12.70
CA GLN A 402 25.24 -17.46 -12.85
C GLN A 402 24.39 -16.40 -12.13
N ALA A 403 24.89 -15.82 -11.04
CA ALA A 403 24.17 -14.78 -10.30
C ALA A 403 24.11 -13.43 -11.03
N LEU A 404 24.97 -13.21 -12.03
CA LEU A 404 25.06 -11.97 -12.81
C LEU A 404 24.10 -11.89 -14.01
N VAL A 405 23.47 -13.02 -14.37
CA VAL A 405 22.54 -13.17 -15.51
C VAL A 405 21.10 -13.14 -15.00
#